data_AF-A0A1J5RWI5-F1
#
_entry.id   AF-A0A1J5RWI5-F1
#
_cell.length_a   1.000
_cell.length_b   1.000
_cell.length_c   1.000
_cell.angle_alpha   90.00
_cell.angle_beta   90.00
_cell.angle_gamma   90.00
#
_symmetry.space_group_name_H-M   'P 1'
#
loop_
_entity.id
_entity.type
_entity.pdbx_description
1 polymer ?
#
loop_
_entity_poly.entity_id
_entity_poly.type
_entity_poly.pdbx_seq_one_letter_code
_entity_poly.pdbx_strand_id
1 'polypeptide(L)'
;MNRVRISAVASFFLLLLWSCLAFAAATTEAISGDVLLAPANGEYASLAYGERVDSGATIKTGANGRVVLRFDDGQKVSISESSLFVVNEYKFNPHKPAQSSFIVSLLKGGLRAVTGVIGETNKRNVVFKSPVATVGIRGTDFQLYFDNKLYINVLSGAISATNDGGTTVFDAKTQPTGQVIDAQTKALPAPASIFPAAAQGAFRLQQQQPLMGPVKEPNPRDPNCKDRS
;
A
#
# COMPACT_ATOMS: atom_id res chain seq x y z
N MET A 1 55.71 33.85 27.98
CA MET A 1 55.00 32.75 28.67
C MET A 1 53.51 32.83 28.34
N ASN A 2 53.06 31.88 27.51
CA ASN A 2 51.67 31.64 27.09
C ASN A 2 50.72 31.44 28.28
N ARG A 3 49.48 31.96 28.20
CA ARG A 3 48.22 31.20 28.47
C ARG A 3 47.03 31.84 27.73
N VAL A 4 46.71 31.29 26.57
CA VAL A 4 45.39 31.40 25.94
C VAL A 4 44.49 30.36 26.61
N ARG A 5 43.34 30.76 27.16
CA ARG A 5 42.29 29.82 27.59
C ARG A 5 41.03 30.05 26.77
N ILE A 6 40.86 29.12 25.84
CA ILE A 6 39.72 28.92 24.95
C ILE A 6 38.56 28.44 25.83
N SER A 7 37.48 29.21 25.92
CA SER A 7 36.23 28.79 26.57
C SER A 7 35.06 29.49 25.91
N ALA A 8 34.70 29.08 24.69
CA ALA A 8 33.45 29.51 24.06
C ALA A 8 33.04 28.69 22.81
N VAL A 9 33.37 27.40 22.70
CA VAL A 9 32.99 26.60 21.49
C VAL A 9 32.15 25.36 21.81
N ALA A 10 31.96 25.00 23.08
CA ALA A 10 31.32 23.73 23.44
C ALA A 10 29.77 23.73 23.41
N SER A 11 29.10 24.87 23.19
CA SER A 11 27.62 24.95 23.24
C SER A 11 26.91 25.05 21.88
N PHE A 12 27.64 25.12 20.76
CA PHE A 12 26.99 25.25 19.44
C PHE A 12 26.88 23.92 18.66
N PHE A 13 27.41 22.81 19.21
CA PHE A 13 27.44 21.52 18.51
C PHE A 13 26.36 20.53 18.99
N LEU A 14 25.53 20.91 19.98
CA LEU A 14 24.53 20.03 20.60
C LEU A 14 23.07 20.40 20.24
N LEU A 15 22.84 20.98 19.06
CA LEU A 15 21.49 21.30 18.54
C LEU A 15 21.23 20.81 17.10
N LEU A 16 22.16 20.04 16.50
CA LEU A 16 22.02 19.50 15.13
C LEU A 16 21.60 18.03 15.06
N LEU A 17 21.19 17.44 16.19
CA LEU A 17 20.70 16.05 16.28
C LEU A 17 19.17 15.96 16.47
N TRP A 18 18.43 17.01 16.10
CA TRP A 18 17.04 16.81 15.67
C TRP A 18 17.05 16.31 14.23
N SER A 19 17.58 15.11 14.05
CA SER A 19 17.27 14.27 12.92
C SER A 19 15.76 14.15 12.92
N CYS A 20 15.10 14.81 11.97
CA CYS A 20 13.71 14.55 11.67
C CYS A 20 13.62 13.05 11.44
N LEU A 21 13.04 12.32 12.38
CA LEU A 21 12.59 10.95 12.16
C LEU A 21 11.48 11.09 11.12
N ALA A 22 11.89 11.12 9.85
CA ALA A 22 11.00 10.90 8.75
C ALA A 22 10.48 9.47 8.93
N PHE A 23 9.31 9.36 9.54
CA PHE A 23 8.56 8.12 9.57
C PHE A 23 8.13 7.85 8.14
N ALA A 24 8.98 7.13 7.42
CA ALA A 24 8.63 6.64 6.12
C ALA A 24 7.38 5.74 6.20
N ALA A 25 6.66 5.57 5.10
CA ALA A 25 5.40 4.86 5.11
C ALA A 25 5.56 3.36 4.85
N ALA A 26 6.42 3.01 3.90
CA ALA A 26 6.63 1.64 3.47
C ALA A 26 8.09 1.34 3.11
N THR A 27 8.45 0.06 3.14
CA THR A 27 9.73 -0.47 2.64
C THR A 27 9.47 -1.33 1.41
N THR A 28 10.33 -1.26 0.41
CA THR A 28 10.32 -2.19 -0.73
C THR A 28 10.79 -3.58 -0.30
N GLU A 29 9.89 -4.56 -0.36
CA GLU A 29 10.15 -5.95 0.05
C GLU A 29 10.50 -6.86 -1.15
N ALA A 30 10.08 -6.49 -2.35
CA ALA A 30 10.49 -7.13 -3.59
C ALA A 30 10.44 -6.12 -4.73
N ILE A 31 11.36 -6.22 -5.68
CA ILE A 31 11.42 -5.33 -6.84
C ILE A 31 11.98 -6.09 -8.04
N SER A 32 11.47 -5.80 -9.23
CA SER A 32 11.91 -6.41 -10.49
C SER A 32 11.63 -5.45 -11.63
N GLY A 33 12.53 -5.39 -12.62
CA GLY A 33 12.40 -4.50 -13.79
C GLY A 33 12.45 -3.02 -13.42
N ASP A 34 11.90 -2.18 -14.30
CA ASP A 34 11.99 -0.73 -14.18
C ASP A 34 10.94 -0.19 -13.21
N VAL A 35 11.39 0.32 -12.07
CA VAL A 35 10.52 0.96 -11.07
C VAL A 35 11.12 2.29 -10.66
N LEU A 36 10.34 3.36 -10.79
CA LEU A 36 10.72 4.71 -10.44
C LEU A 36 9.90 5.21 -9.27
N LEU A 37 10.54 5.97 -8.38
CA LEU A 37 9.95 6.68 -7.26
C LEU A 37 10.14 8.18 -7.46
N ALA A 38 9.07 8.96 -7.30
CA ALA A 38 9.14 10.41 -7.14
C ALA A 38 8.60 10.76 -5.74
N PRO A 39 9.38 11.39 -4.86
CA PRO A 39 8.87 12.00 -3.63
C PRO A 39 7.82 13.08 -3.93
N ALA A 40 7.09 13.54 -2.90
CA ALA A 40 5.96 14.47 -3.07
C ALA A 40 6.24 15.71 -3.94
N ASN A 41 7.45 16.24 -3.88
CA ASN A 41 7.93 17.38 -4.69
C ASN A 41 9.27 17.07 -5.36
N GLY A 42 9.55 15.79 -5.65
CA GLY A 42 10.81 15.34 -6.22
C GLY A 42 10.68 14.86 -7.66
N GLU A 43 11.83 14.70 -8.32
CA GLU A 43 11.91 14.05 -9.62
C GLU A 43 11.90 12.53 -9.47
N TYR A 44 11.58 11.83 -10.57
CA TYR A 44 11.65 10.37 -10.60
C TYR A 44 13.10 9.90 -10.57
N ALA A 45 13.38 8.98 -9.64
CA ALA A 45 14.63 8.22 -9.58
C ALA A 45 14.33 6.73 -9.55
N SER A 46 15.32 5.88 -9.86
CA SER A 46 15.16 4.43 -9.75
C SER A 46 14.94 4.04 -8.29
N LEU A 47 13.90 3.25 -8.03
CA LEU A 47 13.62 2.69 -6.73
C LEU A 47 14.45 1.42 -6.52
N ALA A 48 15.06 1.27 -5.34
CA ALA A 48 15.85 0.10 -4.98
C ALA A 48 15.12 -0.82 -3.98
N TYR A 49 15.63 -2.05 -3.84
CA TYR A 49 15.21 -2.98 -2.78
C TYR A 49 15.60 -2.43 -1.40
N GLY A 50 14.73 -2.60 -0.39
CA GLY A 50 14.91 -2.07 0.96
C GLY A 50 14.74 -0.56 1.10
N GLU A 51 14.58 0.17 0.00
CA GLU A 51 14.35 1.61 -0.01
C GLU A 51 13.00 1.96 0.63
N ARG A 52 12.98 3.13 1.26
CA ARG A 52 11.81 3.66 1.94
C ARG A 52 10.98 4.52 1.01
N VAL A 53 9.66 4.35 1.12
CA VAL A 53 8.66 5.11 0.38
C VAL A 53 7.87 5.93 1.39
N ASP A 54 7.88 7.25 1.22
CA ASP A 54 7.22 8.18 2.11
C ASP A 54 5.77 8.46 1.70
N SER A 55 4.99 9.00 2.64
CA SER A 55 3.71 9.61 2.30
C SER A 55 3.91 10.77 1.33
N GLY A 56 3.02 10.87 0.36
CA GLY A 56 3.09 11.81 -0.77
C GLY A 56 3.88 11.29 -1.98
N ALA A 57 4.58 10.16 -1.86
CA ALA A 57 5.38 9.64 -2.97
C ALA A 57 4.53 8.98 -4.07
N THR A 58 5.05 9.04 -5.30
CA THR A 58 4.49 8.40 -6.49
C THR A 58 5.43 7.33 -7.01
N ILE A 59 4.90 6.16 -7.29
CA ILE A 59 5.60 5.02 -7.87
C ILE A 59 5.10 4.79 -9.28
N LYS A 60 6.03 4.66 -10.22
CA LYS A 60 5.77 4.34 -11.61
C LYS A 60 6.51 3.06 -11.97
N THR A 61 5.80 2.07 -12.50
CA THR A 61 6.39 0.83 -13.00
C THR A 61 6.39 0.80 -14.53
N GLY A 62 7.48 0.31 -15.12
CA GLY A 62 7.62 0.06 -16.55
C GLY A 62 6.89 -1.21 -17.01
N ALA A 63 7.06 -1.58 -18.28
CA ALA A 63 6.42 -2.77 -18.87
C ALA A 63 6.90 -4.10 -18.27
N ASN A 64 8.08 -4.12 -17.65
CA ASN A 64 8.66 -5.25 -16.92
C ASN A 64 8.74 -4.98 -15.41
N GLY A 65 8.27 -3.81 -14.96
CA GLY A 65 8.45 -3.28 -13.61
C GLY A 65 7.42 -3.81 -12.64
N ARG A 66 7.84 -4.36 -11.50
CA ARG A 66 6.96 -4.81 -10.42
C ARG A 66 7.61 -4.50 -9.08
N VAL A 67 6.80 -4.14 -8.09
CA VAL A 67 7.29 -3.86 -6.74
C VAL A 67 6.29 -4.31 -5.69
N VAL A 68 6.78 -4.84 -4.59
CA VAL A 68 6.00 -5.12 -3.38
C VAL A 68 6.43 -4.14 -2.30
N LEU A 69 5.47 -3.39 -1.79
CA LEU A 69 5.63 -2.49 -0.65
C LEU A 69 5.08 -3.16 0.60
N ARG A 70 5.84 -3.10 1.68
CA ARG A 70 5.40 -3.45 3.03
C ARG A 70 5.32 -2.18 3.86
N PHE A 71 4.12 -1.83 4.29
CA PHE A 71 3.85 -0.71 5.18
C PHE A 71 4.15 -1.10 6.63
N ASP A 72 4.35 -0.09 7.47
CA ASP A 72 4.77 -0.30 8.86
C ASP A 72 3.68 -0.92 9.75
N ASP A 73 2.41 -0.93 9.30
CA ASP A 73 1.28 -1.60 9.93
C ASP A 73 1.13 -3.07 9.47
N GLY A 74 2.08 -3.56 8.68
CA GLY A 74 2.09 -4.91 8.12
C GLY A 74 1.28 -5.06 6.82
N GLN A 75 0.57 -4.03 6.38
CA GLN A 75 -0.13 -4.05 5.10
C GLN A 75 0.86 -4.22 3.94
N LYS A 76 0.49 -5.01 2.94
CA LYS A 76 1.31 -5.19 1.74
C LYS A 76 0.55 -4.83 0.49
N VAL A 77 1.25 -4.14 -0.41
CA VAL A 77 0.72 -3.76 -1.73
C VAL A 77 1.72 -4.21 -2.80
N SER A 78 1.31 -5.15 -3.64
CA SER A 78 2.02 -5.50 -4.87
C SER A 78 1.51 -4.63 -6.01
N ILE A 79 2.42 -3.98 -6.72
CA ILE A 79 2.15 -3.11 -7.86
C ILE A 79 2.65 -3.82 -9.11
N SER A 80 1.76 -3.97 -10.09
CA SER A 80 2.03 -4.64 -11.36
C SER A 80 2.79 -3.75 -12.34
N GLU A 81 3.09 -4.30 -13.51
CA GLU A 81 3.65 -3.59 -14.66
C GLU A 81 2.77 -2.43 -15.11
N SER A 82 3.39 -1.45 -15.78
CA SER A 82 2.71 -0.32 -16.42
C SER A 82 1.77 0.45 -15.51
N SER A 83 2.12 0.59 -14.24
CA SER A 83 1.27 1.14 -13.19
C SER A 83 1.74 2.51 -12.71
N LEU A 84 0.78 3.30 -12.23
CA LEU A 84 1.02 4.57 -11.57
C LEU A 84 0.27 4.57 -10.23
N PHE A 85 1.02 4.56 -9.14
CA PHE A 85 0.52 4.40 -7.78
C PHE A 85 1.00 5.55 -6.90
N VAL A 86 0.12 6.07 -6.05
CA VAL A 86 0.44 7.20 -5.16
C VAL A 86 0.12 6.82 -3.73
N VAL A 87 1.06 7.07 -2.82
CA VAL A 87 0.82 7.00 -1.37
C VAL A 87 0.31 8.37 -0.94
N ASN A 88 -1.00 8.61 -0.92
CA ASN A 88 -1.53 9.95 -0.63
C ASN A 88 -1.31 10.32 0.84
N GLU A 89 -1.71 9.42 1.74
CA GLU A 89 -1.57 9.61 3.18
C GLU A 89 -1.28 8.28 3.84
N TYR A 90 -0.23 8.25 4.64
CA TYR A 90 0.02 7.16 5.56
C TYR A 90 0.39 7.69 6.93
N LYS A 91 -0.38 7.31 7.93
CA LYS A 91 -0.10 7.59 9.33
C LYS A 91 -0.38 6.33 10.13
N PHE A 92 0.63 5.80 10.79
CA PHE A 92 0.46 4.65 11.67
C PHE A 92 0.93 4.98 13.08
N ASN A 93 0.04 4.76 14.04
CA ASN A 93 0.36 4.84 15.46
C ASN A 93 0.01 3.49 16.10
N PRO A 94 1.01 2.66 16.48
CA PRO A 94 0.75 1.34 17.04
C PRO A 94 0.04 1.40 18.41
N HIS A 95 0.13 2.52 19.13
CA HIS A 95 -0.59 2.74 20.40
C HIS A 95 -2.00 3.30 20.21
N LYS A 96 -2.30 3.90 19.05
CA LYS A 96 -3.61 4.45 18.69
C LYS A 96 -4.00 4.05 17.26
N PRO A 97 -4.13 2.74 16.97
CA PRO A 97 -4.40 2.26 15.61
C PRO A 97 -5.71 2.82 15.02
N ALA A 98 -6.71 3.12 15.86
CA ALA A 98 -7.96 3.74 15.41
C ALA A 98 -7.80 5.16 14.82
N GLN A 99 -6.70 5.86 15.13
CA GLN A 99 -6.35 7.19 14.60
C GLN A 99 -5.39 7.12 13.40
N SER A 100 -5.00 5.91 12.99
CA SER A 100 -4.10 5.69 11.85
C SER A 100 -4.87 5.79 10.53
N SER A 101 -4.20 6.20 9.45
CA SER A 101 -4.79 6.36 8.11
C SER A 101 -3.91 5.70 7.04
N PHE A 102 -4.57 5.08 6.07
CA PHE A 102 -3.98 4.51 4.86
C PHE A 102 -4.82 4.97 3.67
N ILE A 103 -4.32 5.93 2.89
CA ILE A 103 -4.99 6.44 1.71
C ILE A 103 -4.00 6.38 0.55
N VAL A 104 -4.37 5.62 -0.49
CA VAL A 104 -3.54 5.44 -1.68
C VAL A 104 -4.38 5.59 -2.94
N SER A 105 -3.74 5.89 -4.07
CA SER A 105 -4.40 6.01 -5.37
C SER A 105 -3.74 5.10 -6.40
N LEU A 106 -4.57 4.38 -7.15
CA LEU A 106 -4.19 3.69 -8.38
C LEU A 106 -4.67 4.54 -9.56
N LEU A 107 -3.74 5.20 -10.24
CA LEU A 107 -4.04 6.07 -11.37
C LEU A 107 -3.95 5.33 -12.71
N LYS A 108 -3.22 4.22 -12.76
CA LYS A 108 -3.08 3.33 -13.91
C LYS A 108 -2.54 1.96 -13.49
N GLY A 109 -2.87 0.92 -14.24
CA GLY A 109 -2.26 -0.40 -14.13
C GLY A 109 -2.90 -1.23 -13.03
N GLY A 110 -2.14 -2.09 -12.35
CA GLY A 110 -2.69 -3.07 -11.40
C GLY A 110 -2.03 -3.05 -10.03
N LEU A 111 -2.81 -3.39 -9.00
CA LEU A 111 -2.29 -3.71 -7.67
C LEU A 111 -3.02 -4.91 -7.03
N ARG A 112 -2.35 -5.57 -6.09
CA ARG A 112 -2.95 -6.47 -5.09
C ARG A 112 -2.63 -5.93 -3.72
N ALA A 113 -3.62 -5.85 -2.84
CA ALA A 113 -3.45 -5.37 -1.49
C ALA A 113 -3.94 -6.41 -0.48
N VAL A 114 -3.14 -6.62 0.57
CA VAL A 114 -3.47 -7.44 1.73
C VAL A 114 -3.46 -6.54 2.96
N THR A 115 -4.61 -6.39 3.60
CA THR A 115 -4.81 -5.42 4.69
C THR A 115 -3.97 -5.73 5.92
N GLY A 116 -3.40 -4.68 6.54
CA GLY A 116 -2.66 -4.76 7.80
C GLY A 116 -3.50 -4.38 9.03
N VAL A 117 -2.81 -4.05 10.12
CA VAL A 117 -3.42 -3.75 11.44
C VAL A 117 -4.44 -2.60 11.38
N ILE A 118 -4.19 -1.58 10.54
CA ILE A 118 -5.14 -0.48 10.36
C ILE A 118 -6.47 -1.01 9.81
N GLY A 119 -6.40 -1.90 8.82
CA GLY A 119 -7.58 -2.48 8.20
C GLY A 119 -8.34 -3.47 9.07
N GLU A 120 -7.66 -4.11 10.03
CA GLU A 120 -8.31 -4.94 11.05
C GLU A 120 -9.03 -4.07 12.09
N THR A 121 -8.38 -3.00 12.55
CA THR A 121 -8.87 -2.17 13.66
C THR A 121 -9.92 -1.15 13.22
N ASN A 122 -9.67 -0.42 12.12
CA ASN A 122 -10.57 0.60 11.61
C ASN A 122 -10.58 0.62 10.07
N LYS A 123 -11.40 -0.26 9.51
CA LYS A 123 -11.65 -0.43 8.07
C LYS A 123 -11.94 0.88 7.32
N ARG A 124 -12.57 1.86 7.97
CA ARG A 124 -12.92 3.16 7.36
C ARG A 124 -11.70 4.01 7.02
N ASN A 125 -10.56 3.73 7.64
CA ASN A 125 -9.34 4.51 7.46
C ASN A 125 -8.40 3.90 6.40
N VAL A 126 -8.82 2.82 5.73
CA VAL A 126 -8.08 2.23 4.61
C VAL A 126 -8.87 2.47 3.32
N VAL A 127 -8.32 3.32 2.47
CA VAL A 127 -8.97 3.84 1.28
C VAL A 127 -8.06 3.71 0.07
N PHE A 128 -8.58 3.08 -0.98
CA PHE A 128 -7.93 2.95 -2.28
C PHE A 128 -8.72 3.77 -3.29
N LYS A 129 -8.11 4.79 -3.88
CA LYS A 129 -8.75 5.66 -4.86
C LYS A 129 -8.37 5.25 -6.27
N SER A 130 -9.28 5.49 -7.20
CA SER A 130 -9.06 5.48 -8.64
C SER A 130 -9.78 6.67 -9.26
N PRO A 131 -9.51 7.03 -10.52
CA PRO A 131 -10.22 8.13 -11.17
C PRO A 131 -11.75 7.97 -11.23
N VAL A 132 -12.28 6.74 -11.12
CA VAL A 132 -13.70 6.45 -11.29
C VAL A 132 -14.41 5.96 -10.02
N ALA A 133 -13.66 5.60 -8.97
CA ALA A 133 -14.23 5.07 -7.73
C ALA A 133 -13.28 5.14 -6.55
N THR A 134 -13.87 5.22 -5.37
CA THR A 134 -13.22 4.99 -4.08
C THR A 134 -13.55 3.58 -3.58
N VAL A 135 -12.51 2.80 -3.33
CA VAL A 135 -12.58 1.45 -2.78
C VAL A 135 -12.24 1.48 -1.29
N GLY A 136 -13.22 1.09 -0.47
CA GLY A 136 -13.04 0.85 0.96
C GLY A 136 -12.95 -0.65 1.24
N ILE A 137 -12.20 -1.02 2.27
CA ILE A 137 -12.07 -2.44 2.68
C ILE A 137 -13.15 -2.83 3.69
N ARG A 138 -13.50 -4.11 3.74
CA ARG A 138 -14.24 -4.73 4.85
C ARG A 138 -13.47 -5.91 5.45
N GLY A 139 -12.14 -5.86 5.37
CA GLY A 139 -11.18 -6.94 5.69
C GLY A 139 -10.99 -7.81 4.47
N THR A 140 -9.81 -7.79 3.84
CA THR A 140 -9.64 -8.51 2.56
C THR A 140 -8.21 -8.57 2.03
N ASP A 141 -8.01 -9.57 1.17
CA ASP A 141 -7.02 -9.61 0.10
C ASP A 141 -7.76 -9.43 -1.23
N PHE A 142 -7.34 -8.46 -2.04
CA PHE A 142 -8.03 -8.09 -3.28
C PHE A 142 -7.08 -7.48 -4.30
N GLN A 143 -7.55 -7.43 -5.54
CA GLN A 143 -6.82 -6.94 -6.70
C GLN A 143 -7.66 -5.88 -7.40
N LEU A 144 -6.98 -4.83 -7.85
CA LEU A 144 -7.54 -3.76 -8.65
C LEU A 144 -6.72 -3.61 -9.92
N TYR A 145 -7.38 -3.36 -11.04
CA TYR A 145 -6.73 -2.97 -12.27
C TYR A 145 -7.49 -1.78 -12.86
N PHE A 146 -6.79 -0.68 -13.14
CA PHE A 146 -7.37 0.51 -13.71
C PHE A 146 -6.78 0.82 -15.09
N ASP A 147 -7.65 0.82 -16.10
CA ASP A 147 -7.36 1.28 -17.45
C ASP A 147 -8.65 1.84 -18.06
N ASN A 148 -8.89 3.15 -17.84
CA ASN A 148 -10.15 3.88 -18.07
C ASN A 148 -11.36 3.39 -17.26
N LYS A 149 -11.42 2.10 -16.97
CA LYS A 149 -12.36 1.41 -16.09
C LYS A 149 -11.60 0.77 -14.94
N LEU A 150 -12.24 0.68 -13.79
CA LEU A 150 -11.70 -0.08 -12.66
C LEU A 150 -12.24 -1.50 -12.70
N TYR A 151 -11.36 -2.48 -12.72
CA TYR A 151 -11.67 -3.91 -12.61
C TYR A 151 -11.30 -4.40 -11.21
N ILE A 152 -12.16 -5.20 -10.63
CA ILE A 152 -12.10 -5.64 -9.24
C ILE A 152 -12.05 -7.16 -9.19
N ASN A 153 -11.19 -7.72 -8.35
CA ASN A 153 -11.20 -9.12 -7.96
C ASN A 153 -10.90 -9.26 -6.45
N VAL A 154 -11.83 -9.81 -5.69
CA VAL A 154 -11.70 -10.03 -4.24
C VAL A 154 -11.33 -11.48 -3.98
N LEU A 155 -10.19 -11.70 -3.33
CA LEU A 155 -9.65 -13.03 -3.05
C LEU A 155 -10.11 -13.57 -1.70
N SER A 156 -10.27 -12.70 -0.71
CA SER A 156 -10.78 -13.06 0.62
C SER A 156 -11.54 -11.90 1.24
N GLY A 157 -12.58 -12.14 2.04
CA GLY A 157 -13.35 -11.08 2.70
C GLY A 157 -14.16 -10.22 1.70
N ALA A 158 -14.20 -8.90 1.89
CA ALA A 158 -15.01 -8.01 1.06
C ALA A 158 -14.44 -6.59 0.90
N ILE A 159 -14.83 -5.92 -0.18
CA ILE A 159 -14.59 -4.49 -0.42
C ILE A 159 -15.88 -3.77 -0.81
N SER A 160 -15.89 -2.45 -0.71
CA SER A 160 -16.93 -1.59 -1.30
C SER A 160 -16.33 -0.67 -2.34
N ALA A 161 -16.91 -0.62 -3.53
CA ALA A 161 -16.64 0.43 -4.51
C ALA A 161 -17.74 1.49 -4.42
N THR A 162 -17.36 2.74 -4.25
CA THR A 162 -18.26 3.89 -4.15
C THR A 162 -17.87 4.96 -5.16
N ASN A 163 -18.86 5.47 -5.89
CA ASN A 163 -18.78 6.61 -6.79
C ASN A 163 -20.09 7.40 -6.75
N ASP A 164 -20.29 8.36 -7.65
CA ASP A 164 -21.49 9.22 -7.66
C ASP A 164 -22.76 8.44 -8.04
N GLY A 165 -22.60 7.31 -8.74
CA GLY A 165 -23.69 6.36 -9.01
C GLY A 165 -24.09 5.50 -7.80
N GLY A 166 -23.30 5.51 -6.73
CA GLY A 166 -23.59 4.86 -5.46
C GLY A 166 -22.55 3.81 -5.05
N THR A 167 -22.92 2.97 -4.08
CA THR A 167 -22.02 1.96 -3.50
C THR A 167 -22.43 0.54 -3.86
N THR A 168 -21.46 -0.27 -4.28
CA THR A 168 -21.58 -1.72 -4.46
C THR A 168 -20.54 -2.44 -3.61
N VAL A 169 -20.92 -3.57 -3.02
CA VAL A 169 -20.05 -4.39 -2.17
C VAL A 169 -19.67 -5.64 -2.96
N PHE A 170 -18.37 -5.96 -3.03
CA PHE A 170 -17.86 -7.19 -3.62
C PHE A 170 -17.36 -8.09 -2.51
N ASP A 171 -17.86 -9.32 -2.45
CA ASP A 171 -17.56 -10.31 -1.42
C ASP A 171 -17.01 -11.57 -2.08
N ALA A 172 -15.88 -12.06 -1.55
CA ALA A 172 -15.13 -13.17 -2.12
C ALA A 172 -15.98 -14.44 -2.33
N LYS A 173 -17.01 -14.65 -1.51
CA LYS A 173 -17.83 -15.88 -1.50
C LYS A 173 -19.02 -15.82 -2.46
N THR A 174 -19.44 -14.64 -2.87
CA THR A 174 -20.71 -14.46 -3.61
C THR A 174 -20.49 -13.73 -4.93
N GLN A 175 -19.88 -12.55 -4.88
CA GLN A 175 -19.62 -11.70 -6.03
C GLN A 175 -18.21 -11.11 -5.93
N PRO A 176 -17.17 -11.91 -6.19
CA PRO A 176 -15.78 -11.50 -6.01
C PRO A 176 -15.32 -10.50 -7.07
N THR A 177 -16.00 -10.44 -8.23
CA THR A 177 -15.52 -9.72 -9.40
C THR A 177 -16.52 -8.68 -9.90
N GLY A 178 -15.99 -7.57 -10.40
CA GLY A 178 -16.79 -6.45 -10.84
C GLY A 178 -16.03 -5.42 -11.64
N GLN A 179 -16.76 -4.45 -12.17
CA GLN A 179 -16.19 -3.31 -12.86
C GLN A 179 -16.89 -2.01 -12.48
N VAL A 180 -16.13 -0.91 -12.57
CA VAL A 180 -16.62 0.46 -12.51
C VAL A 180 -16.27 1.12 -13.82
N ILE A 181 -17.29 1.49 -14.60
CA ILE A 181 -17.10 1.96 -15.97
C ILE A 181 -16.74 3.46 -16.04
N ASP A 182 -17.24 4.25 -15.09
CA ASP A 182 -17.01 5.69 -14.96
C ASP A 182 -17.38 6.14 -13.52
N ALA A 183 -17.24 7.45 -13.24
CA ALA A 183 -17.52 8.01 -11.91
C ALA A 183 -19.03 8.14 -11.57
N GLN A 184 -19.93 8.04 -12.55
CA GLN A 184 -21.35 8.35 -12.42
C GLN A 184 -22.23 7.08 -12.43
N THR A 185 -21.71 5.98 -12.93
CA THR A 185 -22.42 4.71 -13.04
C THR A 185 -22.03 3.80 -11.89
N LYS A 186 -23.03 3.37 -11.10
CA LYS A 186 -22.82 2.45 -9.98
C LYS A 186 -22.00 1.23 -10.41
N ALA A 187 -21.01 0.85 -9.61
CA ALA A 187 -20.20 -0.35 -9.86
C ALA A 187 -21.07 -1.61 -9.98
N LEU A 188 -20.78 -2.48 -10.94
CA LEU A 188 -21.58 -3.68 -11.23
C LEU A 188 -20.73 -4.95 -11.15
N PRO A 189 -21.31 -6.08 -10.68
CA PRO A 189 -20.70 -7.39 -10.85
C PRO A 189 -20.43 -7.71 -12.32
N ALA A 190 -19.29 -8.33 -12.59
CA ALA A 190 -18.84 -8.67 -13.92
C ALA A 190 -17.90 -9.88 -13.84
N PRO A 191 -18.11 -10.93 -14.66
CA PRO A 191 -17.26 -12.10 -14.62
C PRO A 191 -15.83 -11.77 -15.07
N ALA A 192 -14.82 -12.36 -14.42
CA ALA A 192 -13.42 -12.09 -14.77
C ALA A 192 -13.06 -12.40 -16.24
N SER A 193 -13.80 -13.28 -16.90
CA SER A 193 -13.61 -13.64 -18.30
C SER A 193 -13.84 -12.47 -19.28
N ILE A 194 -14.60 -11.45 -18.89
CA ILE A 194 -14.83 -10.25 -19.73
C ILE A 194 -13.80 -9.14 -19.48
N PHE A 195 -12.90 -9.31 -18.51
CA PHE A 195 -11.86 -8.33 -18.24
C PHE A 195 -10.84 -8.31 -19.39
N PRO A 196 -10.20 -7.16 -19.66
CA PRO A 196 -9.15 -7.10 -20.67
C PRO A 196 -7.99 -8.02 -20.29
N ALA A 197 -7.29 -8.55 -21.31
CA ALA A 197 -6.18 -9.48 -21.12
C ALA A 197 -5.09 -8.93 -20.17
N ALA A 198 -4.86 -7.62 -20.20
CA ALA A 198 -3.92 -6.96 -19.30
C ALA A 198 -4.34 -7.07 -17.82
N ALA A 199 -5.63 -6.90 -17.50
CA ALA A 199 -6.16 -7.06 -16.15
C ALA A 199 -6.08 -8.52 -15.69
N GLN A 200 -6.48 -9.47 -16.54
CA GLN A 200 -6.38 -10.90 -16.24
C GLN A 200 -4.92 -11.33 -16.00
N GLY A 201 -4.00 -10.85 -16.83
CA GLY A 201 -2.57 -11.08 -16.70
C GLY A 201 -2.00 -10.54 -15.39
N ALA A 202 -2.31 -9.27 -15.06
CA ALA A 202 -1.90 -8.65 -13.81
C ALA A 202 -2.41 -9.43 -12.59
N PHE A 203 -3.69 -9.80 -12.58
CA PHE A 203 -4.29 -10.55 -11.47
C PHE A 203 -3.65 -11.92 -11.27
N ARG A 204 -3.39 -12.65 -12.36
CA ARG A 204 -2.72 -13.96 -12.30
C ARG A 204 -1.32 -13.85 -11.71
N LEU A 205 -0.52 -12.89 -12.17
CA LEU A 205 0.86 -12.72 -11.71
C LEU A 205 0.92 -12.33 -10.22
N GLN A 206 0.04 -11.44 -9.79
CA GLN A 206 -0.03 -11.00 -8.40
C GLN A 206 -0.48 -12.11 -7.43
N GLN A 207 -1.32 -13.05 -7.87
CA GLN A 207 -1.71 -14.19 -7.04
C GLN A 207 -0.55 -15.16 -6.79
N GLN A 208 0.34 -15.30 -7.78
CA GLN A 208 1.55 -16.13 -7.66
C GLN A 208 2.61 -15.50 -6.76
N GLN A 209 2.54 -14.19 -6.51
CA GLN A 209 3.47 -13.50 -5.64
C GLN A 209 3.05 -13.66 -4.17
N PRO A 210 3.86 -14.34 -3.33
CA PRO A 210 3.52 -14.49 -1.92
C PRO A 210 3.65 -13.12 -1.23
N LEU A 211 2.51 -12.52 -0.90
CA LEU A 211 2.48 -11.31 -0.07
C LEU A 211 2.42 -11.69 1.41
N MET A 212 1.88 -12.84 1.76
CA MET A 212 2.08 -13.36 3.12
C MET A 212 3.47 -13.98 3.21
N GLY A 213 4.33 -13.41 4.05
CA GLY A 213 5.47 -14.17 4.57
C GLY A 213 4.94 -15.32 5.44
N PRO A 214 5.76 -16.33 5.77
CA PRO A 214 5.36 -17.29 6.79
C PRO A 214 4.94 -16.51 8.03
N VAL A 215 3.73 -16.78 8.56
CA VAL A 215 3.40 -16.39 9.93
C VAL A 215 4.54 -16.95 10.76
N LYS A 216 5.31 -16.08 11.42
CA LYS A 216 6.32 -16.55 12.37
C LYS A 216 5.51 -17.23 13.48
N GLU A 217 5.35 -18.54 13.39
CA GLU A 217 4.77 -19.33 14.48
C GLU A 217 5.51 -18.91 15.76
N PRO A 218 4.78 -18.66 16.86
CA PRO A 218 5.43 -18.42 18.14
C PRO A 218 6.41 -19.57 18.37
N ASN A 219 7.69 -19.23 18.60
CA ASN A 219 8.70 -20.24 18.86
C ASN A 219 8.23 -21.05 20.09
N PRO A 220 7.95 -22.36 19.96
CA PRO A 220 7.49 -23.17 21.09
C PRO A 220 8.53 -23.24 22.22
N ARG A 221 9.76 -22.81 21.96
CA ARG A 221 10.87 -22.72 22.92
C ARG A 221 11.10 -21.31 23.46
N ASP A 222 10.24 -20.34 23.15
CA ASP A 222 10.27 -19.03 23.79
C ASP A 222 9.84 -19.20 25.26
N PRO A 223 10.73 -18.95 26.24
CA PRO A 223 10.41 -19.11 27.65
C PRO A 223 9.31 -18.15 28.14
N ASN A 224 8.96 -17.11 27.37
CA ASN A 224 7.85 -16.20 27.66
C ASN A 224 6.51 -16.64 27.05
N CYS A 225 6.45 -17.77 26.32
CA CYS A 225 5.23 -18.31 25.72
C CYS A 225 4.53 -19.34 26.65
N LYS A 226 4.52 -19.09 27.95
CA LYS A 226 3.60 -19.72 28.90
C LYS A 226 2.62 -18.66 29.36
N ASP A 227 1.34 -19.01 29.38
CA ASP A 227 0.20 -18.21 29.84
C ASP A 227 -0.46 -17.32 28.79
N ARG A 228 -1.19 -17.96 27.87
CA ARG A 228 -2.47 -17.43 27.38
C ARG A 228 -3.30 -18.55 26.74
N SER A 229 -4.00 -19.31 27.58
CA SER A 229 -5.18 -20.11 27.24
C SER A 229 -6.41 -19.45 27.84
#